data_AF-A0A4U5QHB9-F1
#
_entry.id   AF-A0A4U5QHB9-F1
#
_cell.length_a   1.000
_cell.length_b   1.000
_cell.length_c   1.000
_cell.angle_alpha   90.00
_cell.angle_beta   90.00
_cell.angle_gamma   90.00
#
_symmetry.space_group_name_H-M   'P 1'
#
loop_
_entity.id
_entity.type
_entity.pdbx_description
1 polymer ?
#
loop_
_entity_poly.entity_id
_entity_poly.type
_entity_poly.pdbx_seq_one_letter_code
_entity_poly.pdbx_strand_id
1 'polypeptide(L)'
;MEGLKFLLVFVVLALASSFASASDPSPLQDFCVAIKETDGVFVNGNFCKGPQQVTEKDFFFSGLNVPRDTSSPVGSNVTAVNVAQIQDSTLLAYPWLAIDFAPYGA
;
A
#
# COMPACT_ATOMS: atom_id res chain seq x y z
N MET A 1 43.07 24.78 -9.21
CA MET A 1 41.97 25.28 -8.35
C MET A 1 40.61 25.16 -9.04
N GLU A 2 40.49 25.40 -10.34
CA GLU A 2 39.22 25.30 -11.07
C GLU A 2 38.59 23.88 -11.08
N GLY A 3 39.39 22.82 -11.31
CA GLY A 3 38.88 21.44 -11.29
C GLY A 3 38.28 21.00 -9.94
N LEU A 4 38.85 21.47 -8.82
CA LEU A 4 38.32 21.20 -7.49
C LEU A 4 36.97 21.91 -7.26
N LYS A 5 36.81 23.13 -7.80
CA LYS A 5 35.54 23.87 -7.76
C LYS A 5 34.45 23.14 -8.54
N PHE A 6 34.76 22.67 -9.76
CA PHE A 6 33.81 21.88 -10.55
C PHE A 6 33.40 20.60 -9.82
N LEU A 7 34.36 19.87 -9.24
CA LEU A 7 34.07 18.66 -8.48
C LEU A 7 33.16 18.94 -7.27
N LEU A 8 33.44 20.00 -6.51
CA LEU A 8 32.60 20.43 -5.38
C LEU A 8 31.17 20.76 -5.82
N VAL A 9 31.00 21.47 -6.93
CA VAL A 9 29.67 21.80 -7.49
C VAL A 9 28.92 20.54 -7.91
N PHE A 10 29.58 19.60 -8.57
CA PHE A 10 28.96 18.32 -8.96
C PHE A 10 28.53 17.49 -7.74
N VAL A 11 29.37 17.43 -6.70
CA VAL A 11 29.03 16.71 -5.46
C VAL A 11 27.82 17.33 -4.76
N VAL A 12 27.76 18.66 -4.66
CA VAL A 12 26.61 19.36 -4.07
C VAL A 12 25.34 19.13 -4.89
N LEU A 13 25.44 19.20 -6.23
CA LEU A 13 24.28 18.99 -7.11
C LEU A 13 23.75 17.55 -7.01
N ALA A 14 24.63 16.56 -6.94
CA ALA A 14 24.26 15.15 -6.77
C ALA A 14 23.60 14.87 -5.41
N LEU A 15 24.12 15.49 -4.34
CA LEU A 15 23.51 15.38 -3.01
C LEU A 15 22.11 16.03 -2.99
N ALA A 16 21.95 17.19 -3.64
CA ALA A 16 20.66 17.88 -3.72
C ALA A 16 19.60 17.15 -4.56
N SER A 17 20.01 16.42 -5.61
CA SER A 17 19.09 15.68 -6.49
C SER A 17 18.78 14.25 -6.05
N SER A 18 19.37 13.78 -4.95
CA SER A 18 19.17 12.42 -4.43
C SER A 18 17.83 12.20 -3.72
N PHE A 19 17.12 13.28 -3.36
CA PHE A 19 15.84 13.20 -2.66
C PHE A 19 14.68 13.22 -3.66
N ALA A 20 13.90 12.14 -3.69
CA ALA A 20 12.60 12.08 -4.33
C ALA A 20 11.54 11.75 -3.27
N SER A 21 10.38 12.41 -3.35
CA SER A 21 9.22 12.12 -2.52
C SER A 21 8.06 11.78 -3.43
N ALA A 22 7.43 10.64 -3.19
CA ALA A 22 6.21 10.21 -3.86
C ALA A 22 5.24 9.66 -2.81
N SER A 23 3.97 9.96 -2.97
CA SER A 23 2.89 9.46 -2.13
C SER A 23 1.65 9.25 -2.99
N ASP A 24 0.74 8.42 -2.51
CA ASP A 24 -0.58 8.32 -3.12
C ASP A 24 -1.33 9.66 -3.02
N PRO A 25 -2.24 9.96 -3.97
CA PRO A 25 -3.05 11.17 -3.92
C PRO A 25 -3.87 11.24 -2.63
N SER A 26 -3.98 12.42 -2.03
CA SER A 26 -4.85 12.64 -0.89
C SER A 26 -6.32 12.34 -1.24
N PRO A 27 -7.10 11.74 -0.33
CA PRO A 27 -8.51 11.46 -0.59
C PRO A 27 -9.30 12.76 -0.73
N LEU A 28 -10.24 12.77 -1.67
CA LEU A 28 -11.13 13.91 -1.93
C LEU A 28 -12.47 13.82 -1.18
N GLN A 29 -12.72 12.71 -0.51
CA GLN A 29 -13.97 12.36 0.17
C GLN A 29 -13.68 11.41 1.35
N ASP A 30 -14.66 11.22 2.23
CA ASP A 30 -14.48 10.44 3.47
C ASP A 30 -14.18 8.95 3.22
N PHE A 31 -14.80 8.34 2.19
CA PHE A 31 -14.60 6.93 1.84
C PHE A 31 -14.70 6.69 0.33
N CYS A 32 -14.01 5.68 -0.19
CA CYS A 32 -14.12 5.21 -1.56
C CYS A 32 -13.98 3.68 -1.60
N VAL A 33 -15.10 2.99 -1.40
CA VAL A 33 -15.19 1.53 -1.54
C VAL A 33 -15.06 1.15 -3.01
N ALA A 34 -13.94 0.56 -3.38
CA ALA A 34 -13.63 0.10 -4.72
C ALA A 34 -14.67 -0.90 -5.22
N ILE A 35 -15.14 -0.71 -6.46
CA ILE A 35 -15.97 -1.70 -7.17
C ILE A 35 -15.13 -2.44 -8.19
N LYS A 36 -15.46 -3.72 -8.40
CA LYS A 36 -14.89 -4.52 -9.48
C LYS A 36 -15.64 -4.19 -10.78
N GLU A 37 -15.23 -3.11 -11.42
CA GLU A 37 -15.74 -2.67 -12.71
C GLU A 37 -14.94 -3.38 -13.83
N THR A 38 -15.63 -4.06 -14.75
CA THR A 38 -15.01 -4.84 -15.84
C THR A 38 -15.04 -4.15 -17.21
N ASP A 39 -15.83 -3.10 -17.37
CA ASP A 39 -16.11 -2.43 -18.66
C ASP A 39 -15.88 -0.90 -18.60
N GLY A 40 -15.23 -0.41 -17.55
CA GLY A 40 -15.04 1.01 -17.25
C GLY A 40 -13.81 1.65 -17.90
N VAL A 41 -13.71 2.98 -17.73
CA VAL A 41 -12.58 3.79 -18.19
C VAL A 41 -11.36 3.57 -17.29
N PHE A 42 -10.15 3.57 -17.84
CA PHE A 42 -8.92 3.51 -17.05
C PHE A 42 -8.74 4.79 -16.20
N VAL A 43 -8.67 4.62 -14.88
CA VAL A 43 -8.45 5.70 -13.90
C VAL A 43 -7.23 5.38 -13.03
N ASN A 44 -6.65 6.39 -12.38
CA ASN A 44 -5.64 6.17 -11.36
C ASN A 44 -6.34 5.72 -10.05
N GLY A 45 -6.27 4.43 -9.74
CA GLY A 45 -6.97 3.80 -8.61
C GLY A 45 -8.14 2.92 -9.05
N ASN A 46 -9.25 2.96 -8.32
CA ASN A 46 -10.46 2.19 -8.60
C ASN A 46 -11.69 3.09 -8.62
N PHE A 47 -12.75 2.65 -9.30
CA PHE A 47 -14.05 3.28 -9.19
C PHE A 47 -14.65 3.06 -7.80
N CYS A 48 -15.31 4.10 -7.26
CA CYS A 48 -15.96 4.02 -5.97
C CYS A 48 -17.43 3.59 -6.11
N LYS A 49 -17.90 2.79 -5.15
CA LYS A 49 -19.29 2.45 -4.91
C LYS A 49 -20.08 3.72 -4.58
N GLY A 50 -21.35 3.79 -5.01
CA GLY A 50 -22.22 4.90 -4.65
C GLY A 50 -22.43 4.97 -3.14
N PRO A 51 -22.46 6.16 -2.52
CA PRO A 51 -22.44 6.30 -1.06
C PRO A 51 -23.63 5.64 -0.35
N GLN A 52 -24.78 5.52 -1.02
CA GLN A 52 -25.98 4.85 -0.50
C GLN A 52 -25.88 3.32 -0.50
N GLN A 53 -24.92 2.76 -1.23
CA GLN A 53 -24.70 1.31 -1.31
C GLN A 53 -23.59 0.84 -0.36
N VAL A 54 -22.86 1.78 0.25
CA VAL A 54 -21.80 1.49 1.21
C VAL A 54 -22.40 1.06 2.54
N THR A 55 -21.82 0.03 3.14
CA THR A 55 -22.26 -0.59 4.39
C THR A 55 -21.08 -0.74 5.34
N GLU A 56 -21.35 -1.01 6.62
CA GLU A 56 -20.33 -1.23 7.64
C GLU A 56 -19.38 -2.40 7.30
N LYS A 57 -19.88 -3.38 6.54
CA LYS A 57 -19.11 -4.56 6.11
C LYS A 57 -18.03 -4.22 5.09
N ASP A 58 -18.18 -3.11 4.36
CA ASP A 58 -17.19 -2.68 3.37
C ASP A 58 -15.88 -2.20 4.02
N PHE A 59 -15.88 -1.95 5.34
CA PHE A 59 -14.75 -1.43 6.12
C PHE A 59 -14.18 -2.43 7.14
N PHE A 60 -14.74 -3.64 7.22
CA PHE A 60 -14.40 -4.60 8.27
C PHE A 60 -13.68 -5.82 7.70
N PHE A 61 -12.52 -6.14 8.30
CA PHE A 61 -11.82 -7.40 8.06
C PHE A 61 -11.57 -8.12 9.38
N SER A 62 -11.85 -9.42 9.41
CA SER A 62 -11.58 -10.30 10.55
C SER A 62 -10.64 -11.42 10.16
N GLY A 63 -9.93 -11.99 11.13
CA GLY A 63 -9.09 -13.17 10.94
C GLY A 63 -7.59 -12.91 11.02
N LEU A 64 -7.15 -11.64 11.15
CA LEU A 64 -5.74 -11.33 11.45
C LEU A 64 -5.29 -11.88 12.82
N ASN A 65 -6.24 -12.17 13.72
CA ASN A 65 -5.99 -12.78 15.02
C ASN A 65 -5.88 -14.31 14.96
N VAL A 66 -6.05 -14.92 13.79
CA VAL A 66 -6.03 -16.38 13.62
C VAL A 66 -4.68 -16.77 13.01
N PRO A 67 -3.86 -17.55 13.72
CA PRO A 67 -2.58 -18.00 13.20
C PRO A 67 -2.73 -18.84 11.92
N ARG A 68 -1.84 -18.64 10.95
CA ARG A 68 -1.78 -19.42 9.71
C ARG A 68 -0.74 -20.53 9.75
N ASP A 69 -0.93 -21.51 8.86
CA ASP A 69 0.00 -22.61 8.67
C ASP A 69 1.33 -22.11 8.11
N THR A 70 2.41 -22.35 8.86
CA THR A 70 3.78 -21.94 8.55
C THR A 70 4.59 -23.04 7.89
N SER A 71 3.95 -24.10 7.36
CA SER A 71 4.56 -25.18 6.57
C SER A 71 5.09 -24.75 5.19
N SER A 72 5.56 -23.51 5.07
CA SER A 72 6.23 -23.00 3.87
C SER A 72 7.73 -23.32 3.91
N PRO A 73 8.44 -23.31 2.75
CA PRO A 73 9.89 -23.53 2.71
C PRO A 73 10.72 -22.56 3.55
N VAL A 74 10.17 -21.36 3.81
CA VAL A 74 10.78 -20.34 4.65
C VAL A 74 10.23 -20.34 6.07
N GLY A 75 9.32 -21.24 6.43
CA GLY A 75 8.78 -21.35 7.79
C GLY A 75 7.92 -20.16 8.22
N SER A 76 7.36 -19.38 7.29
CA SER A 76 6.49 -18.24 7.62
C SER A 76 5.28 -18.15 6.69
N ASN A 77 4.23 -17.46 7.14
CA ASN A 77 3.02 -17.19 6.37
C ASN A 77 2.58 -15.74 6.54
N VAL A 78 2.17 -15.10 5.46
CA VAL A 78 1.74 -13.70 5.44
C VAL A 78 0.26 -13.61 5.12
N THR A 79 -0.51 -13.05 6.04
CA THR A 79 -1.90 -12.64 5.80
C THR A 79 -1.92 -11.14 5.56
N ALA A 80 -2.01 -10.73 4.29
CA ALA A 80 -2.10 -9.32 3.90
C ALA A 80 -3.56 -8.85 3.75
N VAL A 81 -3.83 -7.64 4.25
CA VAL A 81 -5.11 -6.94 4.13
C VAL A 81 -4.87 -5.67 3.33
N ASN A 82 -5.32 -5.71 2.08
CA ASN A 82 -5.20 -4.64 1.10
C ASN A 82 -6.56 -4.40 0.43
N VAL A 83 -6.57 -3.59 -0.63
CA VAL A 83 -7.78 -3.15 -1.35
C VAL A 83 -8.60 -4.29 -1.95
N ALA A 84 -8.02 -5.49 -2.07
CA ALA A 84 -8.75 -6.68 -2.51
C ALA A 84 -9.60 -7.30 -1.38
N GLN A 85 -9.22 -7.09 -0.11
CA GLN A 85 -9.89 -7.68 1.06
C GLN A 85 -10.83 -6.67 1.76
N ILE A 86 -10.37 -5.44 1.95
CA ILE A 86 -11.20 -4.31 2.35
C ILE A 86 -11.27 -3.41 1.12
N GLN A 87 -12.43 -3.30 0.49
CA GLN A 87 -12.52 -2.55 -0.76
C GLN A 87 -12.41 -1.04 -0.56
N ASP A 88 -12.49 -0.51 0.66
CA ASP A 88 -12.24 0.91 0.87
C ASP A 88 -10.80 1.32 0.58
N SER A 89 -10.63 2.01 -0.54
CA SER A 89 -9.36 2.57 -0.99
C SER A 89 -8.94 3.82 -0.22
N THR A 90 -9.87 4.51 0.45
CA THR A 90 -9.56 5.68 1.29
C THR A 90 -8.92 5.27 2.61
N LEU A 91 -9.42 4.20 3.25
CA LEU A 91 -8.82 3.64 4.47
C LEU A 91 -7.45 2.99 4.25
N LEU A 92 -7.14 2.56 3.02
CA LEU A 92 -6.00 1.69 2.73
C LEU A 92 -4.79 2.38 2.10
N ALA A 93 -4.61 3.69 2.33
CA ALA A 93 -3.28 4.31 2.23
C ALA A 93 -2.25 3.61 3.13
N TYR A 94 -2.69 2.79 4.10
CA TYR A 94 -1.87 1.93 4.92
C TYR A 94 -2.41 0.47 4.94
N PRO A 95 -1.80 -0.47 4.20
CA PRO A 95 -2.17 -1.88 4.26
C PRO A 95 -1.75 -2.51 5.58
N TRP A 96 -2.56 -3.44 6.08
CA TRP A 96 -2.25 -4.20 7.30
C TRP A 96 -1.80 -5.60 6.93
N LEU A 97 -0.93 -6.20 7.73
CA LEU A 97 -0.52 -7.59 7.56
C LEU A 97 -0.25 -8.27 8.90
N ALA A 98 -0.52 -9.56 8.97
CA ALA A 98 -0.04 -10.44 10.02
C ALA A 98 0.96 -11.43 9.42
N ILE A 99 2.06 -11.69 10.13
CA ILE A 99 3.06 -12.68 9.74
C ILE A 99 3.18 -13.70 10.86
N ASP A 100 2.96 -14.97 10.52
CA ASP A 100 3.16 -16.11 11.40
C ASP A 100 4.51 -16.76 11.09
N PHE A 101 5.25 -17.15 12.14
CA PHE A 101 6.55 -17.81 12.01
C PHE A 101 6.56 -19.17 12.74
N ALA A 102 7.10 -20.18 12.07
CA ALA A 102 7.52 -21.43 12.68
C ALA A 102 8.81 -21.20 13.50
N PRO A 103 9.17 -22.10 14.44
CA PRO A 103 10.48 -22.07 15.07
C PRO A 103 11.59 -22.07 14.00
N TYR A 104 12.45 -21.05 14.03
CA TYR A 104 13.53 -20.84 13.05
C TYR A 104 13.07 -20.60 11.60
N GLY A 105 11.78 -20.33 11.38
CA GLY A 105 11.29 -19.74 10.13
C GLY A 105 11.81 -18.31 9.96
N ALA A 106 11.70 -17.79 8.73
CA ALA A 106 12.21 -16.54 8.20
C ALA A 106 12.56 -15.44 9.23
#